data_AF-A0A954VU76-F1
#
_entry.id   AF-A0A954VU76-F1
#
_cell.length_a   1.000
_cell.length_b   1.000
_cell.length_c   1.000
_cell.angle_alpha   90.00
_cell.angle_beta   90.00
_cell.angle_gamma   90.00
#
_symmetry.space_group_name_H-M   'P 1'
#
loop_
_entity.id
_entity.type
_entity.pdbx_description
1 polymer ?
#
loop_
_entity_poly.entity_id
_entity_poly.type
_entity_poly.pdbx_seq_one_letter_code
_entity_poly.pdbx_strand_id
1 'polypeptide(L)'
;MSFERHQDVRPFRSFAVIPAAGKSMRMGQPKLLLPVGDKPILQCTLEAFYNNVTRTVVVIRRADTRLASFLQHQNVDVVRLSDDTPDMKQTVLRGIDFIRDAYAPADSDVWLLAPADLPLLETTAVATLLTHYRRNQEQVLIASHQGKTGHPVLLPWSWASRPSELLSHQGIRDLWHANDVVQVECGVSVIRPDVDTPEDLEAIRQWPADQ
;
A
#
# COMPACT_ATOMS: atom_id res chain seq x y z
N MET A 1 20.29 -38.29 0.94
CA MET A 1 18.91 -37.87 1.25
C MET A 1 19.00 -36.75 2.28
N SER A 2 19.05 -35.51 1.81
CA SER A 2 19.14 -34.33 2.66
C SER A 2 17.72 -33.96 3.08
N PHE A 3 17.46 -34.04 4.38
CA PHE A 3 16.20 -33.57 4.96
C PHE A 3 16.13 -32.04 4.77
N GLU A 4 15.25 -31.59 3.89
CA GLU A 4 14.80 -30.20 3.87
C GLU A 4 14.16 -29.92 5.23
N ARG A 5 14.86 -29.14 6.06
CA ARG A 5 14.30 -28.55 7.27
C ARG A 5 13.06 -27.79 6.85
N HIS A 6 11.88 -28.30 7.20
CA HIS A 6 10.67 -27.52 7.22
C HIS A 6 10.96 -26.36 8.19
N GLN A 7 11.28 -25.20 7.65
CA GLN A 7 11.31 -23.98 8.45
C GLN A 7 9.88 -23.80 8.97
N ASP A 8 9.72 -23.85 10.29
CA ASP A 8 8.46 -23.50 10.93
C ASP A 8 8.09 -22.07 10.51
N VAL A 9 7.19 -21.95 9.54
CA VAL A 9 6.70 -20.67 9.05
C VAL A 9 5.86 -20.09 10.19
N ARG A 10 6.44 -19.14 10.95
CA ARG A 10 5.66 -18.45 11.97
C ARG A 10 4.48 -17.74 11.31
N PRO A 11 3.23 -18.00 11.73
CA PRO A 11 2.10 -17.25 11.25
C PRO A 11 2.26 -15.79 11.68
N PHE A 12 2.00 -14.86 10.77
CA PHE A 12 2.03 -13.43 11.02
C PHE A 12 0.78 -12.77 10.41
N ARG A 13 0.34 -11.67 11.01
CA ARG A 13 -0.68 -10.79 10.45
C ARG A 13 -0.03 -9.76 9.54
N SER A 14 -0.78 -9.34 8.53
CA SER A 14 -0.34 -8.35 7.55
C SER A 14 -1.34 -7.21 7.47
N PHE A 15 -0.86 -5.98 7.56
CA PHE A 15 -1.70 -4.78 7.56
C PHE A 15 -1.33 -3.86 6.39
N ALA A 16 -2.26 -3.54 5.51
CA ALA A 16 -2.02 -2.56 4.45
C ALA A 16 -2.39 -1.15 4.92
N VAL A 17 -1.51 -0.17 4.71
CA VAL A 17 -1.76 1.26 4.92
C VAL A 17 -1.84 1.94 3.56
N ILE A 18 -3.01 2.48 3.25
CA ILE A 18 -3.31 3.15 1.98
C ILE A 18 -3.57 4.64 2.25
N PRO A 19 -2.56 5.51 2.10
CA PRO A 19 -2.75 6.94 2.27
C PRO A 19 -3.53 7.53 1.09
N ALA A 20 -4.73 8.05 1.39
CA ALA A 20 -5.67 8.65 0.45
C ALA A 20 -6.03 10.10 0.86
N ALA A 21 -5.22 10.72 1.73
CA ALA A 21 -5.43 12.09 2.21
C ALA A 21 -4.81 13.18 1.32
N GLY A 22 -4.15 12.81 0.22
CA GLY A 22 -3.57 13.78 -0.72
C GLY A 22 -4.63 14.71 -1.33
N LYS A 23 -4.25 15.96 -1.61
CA LYS A 23 -5.11 16.97 -2.28
C LYS A 23 -5.25 16.72 -3.79
N SER A 24 -5.34 15.46 -4.21
CA SER A 24 -5.37 15.11 -5.63
C SER A 24 -6.79 15.28 -6.18
N MET A 25 -7.12 16.54 -6.51
CA MET A 25 -8.30 16.94 -7.25
C MET A 25 -7.89 17.12 -8.72
N ARG A 26 -8.55 16.41 -9.64
CA ARG A 26 -8.36 16.60 -11.10
C ARG A 26 -9.71 16.72 -11.76
N MET A 27 -9.82 17.62 -12.73
CA MET A 27 -11.09 17.89 -13.44
C MET A 27 -12.25 18.27 -12.48
N GLY A 28 -11.94 18.92 -11.35
CA GLY A 28 -12.94 19.31 -10.34
C GLY A 28 -13.52 18.15 -9.52
N GLN A 29 -13.01 16.93 -9.66
CA GLN A 29 -13.47 15.74 -8.95
C GLN A 29 -12.33 15.04 -8.19
N PRO A 30 -12.64 14.27 -7.12
CA PRO A 30 -11.63 13.48 -6.43
C PRO A 30 -11.05 12.41 -7.36
N LYS A 31 -9.73 12.47 -7.63
CA LYS A 31 -9.01 11.55 -8.54
C LYS A 31 -9.34 10.08 -8.24
N LEU A 32 -9.34 9.72 -6.96
CA LEU A 32 -9.54 8.35 -6.47
C LEU A 32 -10.92 7.75 -6.79
N LEU A 33 -11.91 8.59 -7.08
CA LEU A 33 -13.27 8.16 -7.43
C LEU A 33 -13.53 8.17 -8.95
N LEU A 34 -12.54 8.54 -9.76
CA LEU A 34 -12.66 8.45 -11.21
C LEU A 34 -12.70 6.98 -11.65
N PRO A 35 -13.54 6.63 -12.64
CA PRO A 35 -13.66 5.25 -13.10
C PRO A 35 -12.53 4.85 -14.05
N VAL A 36 -11.99 3.65 -13.80
CA VAL A 36 -11.16 2.85 -14.71
C VAL A 36 -11.98 1.60 -15.04
N GLY A 37 -12.51 1.52 -16.27
CA GLY A 37 -13.53 0.53 -16.61
C GLY A 37 -14.83 0.80 -15.83
N ASP A 38 -15.33 -0.21 -15.13
CA ASP A 38 -16.55 -0.19 -14.33
C ASP A 38 -16.32 0.18 -12.85
N LYS A 39 -15.06 0.36 -12.43
CA LYS A 39 -14.70 0.56 -11.02
C LYS A 39 -13.95 1.87 -10.78
N PRO A 40 -14.12 2.52 -9.60
CA PRO A 40 -13.27 3.63 -9.19
C PRO A 40 -11.80 3.21 -9.03
N ILE A 41 -10.86 4.12 -9.31
CA ILE A 41 -9.41 3.89 -9.12
C ILE A 41 -9.09 3.27 -7.76
N LEU A 42 -9.62 3.86 -6.68
CA LEU A 42 -9.36 3.35 -5.33
C LEU A 42 -9.89 1.93 -5.16
N GLN A 43 -11.04 1.59 -5.74
CA GLN A 43 -11.57 0.24 -5.64
C GLN A 43 -10.61 -0.78 -6.24
N CYS A 44 -10.08 -0.51 -7.44
CA CYS A 44 -9.11 -1.39 -8.09
C CYS A 44 -7.86 -1.59 -7.23
N THR A 45 -7.35 -0.51 -6.62
CA THR A 45 -6.20 -0.61 -5.70
C THR A 45 -6.52 -1.46 -4.46
N LEU A 46 -7.69 -1.28 -3.84
CA LEU A 46 -8.08 -2.02 -2.64
C LEU A 46 -8.26 -3.52 -2.93
N GLU A 47 -8.77 -3.88 -4.11
CA GLU A 47 -8.99 -5.26 -4.54
C GLU A 47 -7.70 -6.09 -4.56
N ALA A 48 -6.54 -5.47 -4.83
CA ALA A 48 -5.24 -6.14 -4.76
C ALA A 48 -4.91 -6.68 -3.34
N PHE A 49 -5.44 -6.03 -2.31
CA PHE A 49 -5.21 -6.40 -0.92
C PHE A 49 -6.28 -7.33 -0.36
N TYR A 50 -7.46 -7.40 -0.99
CA TYR A 50 -8.54 -8.26 -0.52
C TYR A 50 -8.11 -9.72 -0.44
N ASN A 51 -8.40 -10.35 0.69
CA ASN A 51 -8.05 -11.73 1.04
C ASN A 51 -6.54 -12.04 1.14
N ASN A 52 -5.65 -11.09 0.81
CA ASN A 52 -4.20 -11.22 0.99
C ASN A 52 -3.72 -10.72 2.35
N VAL A 53 -4.34 -9.64 2.85
CA VAL A 53 -3.95 -9.01 4.10
C VAL A 53 -4.96 -9.25 5.20
N THR A 54 -4.50 -9.22 6.45
CA THR A 54 -5.38 -9.28 7.62
C THR A 54 -6.35 -8.11 7.62
N ARG A 55 -5.83 -6.89 7.43
CA ARG A 55 -6.65 -5.68 7.31
C ARG A 55 -6.01 -4.63 6.42
N THR A 56 -6.86 -3.88 5.73
CA THR A 56 -6.49 -2.69 4.96
C THR A 56 -7.04 -1.47 5.68
N VAL A 57 -6.17 -0.49 5.93
CA VAL A 57 -6.50 0.79 6.56
C VAL A 57 -6.31 1.90 5.54
N VAL A 58 -7.37 2.62 5.25
CA VAL A 58 -7.38 3.75 4.32
C VAL A 58 -7.43 5.04 5.12
N VAL A 59 -6.45 5.91 4.92
CA VAL A 59 -6.36 7.19 5.63
C VAL A 59 -6.81 8.31 4.72
N ILE A 60 -7.86 9.04 5.10
CA ILE A 60 -8.49 10.10 4.29
C ILE A 60 -8.51 11.44 5.03
N ARG A 61 -8.69 12.53 4.29
CA ARG A 61 -8.92 13.87 4.85
C ARG A 61 -10.22 13.91 5.63
N ARG A 62 -10.30 14.81 6.63
CA ARG A 62 -11.51 14.97 7.45
C ARG A 62 -12.73 15.35 6.60
N ALA A 63 -12.52 16.26 5.65
CA ALA A 63 -13.56 16.86 4.83
C ALA A 63 -14.02 15.98 3.65
N ASP A 64 -13.35 14.85 3.37
CA ASP A 64 -13.63 14.02 2.19
C ASP A 64 -14.81 13.06 2.41
N THR A 65 -16.01 13.63 2.52
CA THR A 65 -17.25 12.89 2.81
C THR A 65 -17.63 11.93 1.70
N ARG A 66 -17.34 12.27 0.44
CA ARG A 66 -17.57 11.38 -0.72
C ARG A 66 -16.72 10.13 -0.63
N LEU A 67 -15.42 10.29 -0.38
CA LEU A 67 -14.53 9.14 -0.24
C LEU A 67 -14.91 8.30 0.98
N ALA A 68 -15.27 8.94 2.08
CA ALA A 68 -15.72 8.22 3.26
C ALA A 68 -17.00 7.40 3.01
N SER A 69 -17.98 7.95 2.28
CA SER A 69 -19.22 7.24 1.92
C SER A 69 -18.94 6.07 0.98
N PHE A 70 -18.04 6.24 0.03
CA PHE A 70 -17.61 5.14 -0.84
C PHE A 70 -16.96 4.00 -0.03
N LEU A 71 -16.07 4.33 0.91
CA LEU A 71 -15.33 3.37 1.73
C LEU A 71 -16.20 2.61 2.76
N GLN A 72 -17.35 3.15 3.17
CA GLN A 72 -18.29 2.48 4.08
C GLN A 72 -18.81 1.13 3.53
N HIS A 73 -18.75 0.95 2.21
CA HIS A 73 -19.19 -0.27 1.52
C HIS A 73 -18.01 -1.19 1.15
N GLN A 74 -16.79 -0.86 1.57
CA GLN A 74 -15.58 -1.63 1.30
C GLN A 74 -15.15 -2.39 2.57
N ASN A 75 -14.45 -3.52 2.41
CA ASN A 75 -13.93 -4.30 3.55
C ASN A 75 -12.60 -3.71 4.05
N VAL A 76 -12.64 -2.47 4.54
CA VAL A 76 -11.48 -1.71 5.02
C VAL A 76 -11.81 -0.92 6.28
N ASP A 77 -10.79 -0.60 7.06
CA ASP A 77 -10.91 0.42 8.11
C ASP A 77 -10.62 1.80 7.54
N VAL A 78 -11.38 2.80 7.99
CA VAL A 78 -11.24 4.18 7.50
C VAL A 78 -10.79 5.08 8.63
N VAL A 79 -9.62 5.68 8.47
CA VAL A 79 -9.08 6.68 9.39
C VAL A 79 -9.26 8.06 8.78
N ARG A 80 -10.00 8.93 9.46
CA ARG A 80 -10.12 10.34 9.08
C ARG A 80 -9.13 11.16 9.87
N LEU A 81 -8.31 11.96 9.19
CA LEU A 81 -7.41 12.89 9.86
C LEU A 81 -8.20 13.90 10.71
N SER A 82 -7.63 14.32 11.85
CA SER A 82 -8.20 15.42 12.66
C SER A 82 -8.06 16.76 11.94
N ASP A 83 -6.88 16.95 11.32
CA ASP A 83 -6.47 18.15 10.61
C ASP A 83 -5.93 17.75 9.24
N ASP A 84 -6.32 18.50 8.20
CA ASP A 84 -5.86 18.20 6.84
C ASP A 84 -4.37 18.52 6.72
N THR A 85 -3.55 17.50 6.47
CA THR A 85 -2.12 17.64 6.22
C THR A 85 -1.79 17.25 4.77
N PRO A 86 -0.94 18.02 4.07
CA PRO A 86 -0.37 17.56 2.81
C PRO A 86 0.76 16.54 3.01
N ASP A 87 1.20 16.30 4.25
CA ASP A 87 2.34 15.44 4.54
C ASP A 87 1.96 13.95 4.49
N MET A 88 2.54 13.26 3.51
CA MET A 88 2.41 11.81 3.33
C MET A 88 2.91 11.03 4.56
N LYS A 89 4.00 11.47 5.19
CA LYS A 89 4.57 10.82 6.38
C LYS A 89 3.58 10.82 7.53
N GLN A 90 2.96 11.98 7.79
CA GLN A 90 1.93 12.09 8.82
C GLN A 90 0.70 11.24 8.50
N THR A 91 0.28 11.18 7.24
CA THR A 91 -0.84 10.34 6.81
C THR A 91 -0.56 8.85 7.07
N VAL A 92 0.65 8.38 6.74
CA VAL A 92 1.08 6.99 6.99
C VAL A 92 1.16 6.70 8.49
N LEU A 93 1.76 7.61 9.28
CA LEU A 93 1.83 7.47 10.73
C LEU A 93 0.44 7.31 11.37
N ARG A 94 -0.56 8.07 10.93
CA ARG A 94 -1.94 7.93 11.43
C ARG A 94 -2.55 6.58 11.12
N GLY A 95 -2.25 5.99 9.96
CA GLY A 95 -2.67 4.63 9.63
C GLY A 95 -2.00 3.59 10.53
N ILE A 96 -0.70 3.74 10.77
CA ILE A 96 0.07 2.85 11.65
C ILE A 96 -0.41 2.95 13.11
N ASP A 97 -0.63 4.16 13.62
CA ASP A 97 -1.13 4.40 14.98
C ASP A 97 -2.50 3.73 15.18
N PHE A 98 -3.41 3.89 14.21
CA PHE A 98 -4.70 3.20 14.26
C PHE A 98 -4.54 1.68 14.31
N ILE A 99 -3.65 1.11 13.49
CA ILE A 99 -3.41 -0.35 13.50
C ILE A 99 -2.86 -0.79 14.86
N ARG A 100 -1.92 -0.03 15.43
CA ARG A 100 -1.33 -0.28 16.75
C ARG A 100 -2.40 -0.34 17.82
N ASP A 101 -3.29 0.66 17.86
CA ASP A 101 -4.32 0.80 18.88
C ASP A 101 -5.44 -0.23 18.71
N ALA A 102 -5.87 -0.51 17.48
CA ALA A 102 -7.00 -1.39 17.21
C ALA A 102 -6.65 -2.89 17.22
N TYR A 103 -5.42 -3.25 16.85
CA TYR A 103 -5.04 -4.64 16.60
C TYR A 103 -3.88 -5.15 17.44
N ALA A 104 -3.14 -4.28 18.13
CA ALA A 104 -1.94 -4.61 18.90
C ALA A 104 -1.01 -5.61 18.16
N PRO A 105 -0.36 -5.21 17.05
CA PRO A 105 0.49 -6.11 16.29
C PRO A 105 1.71 -6.59 17.08
N ALA A 106 2.10 -7.84 16.85
CA ALA A 106 3.34 -8.40 17.39
C ALA A 106 4.52 -8.00 16.49
N ASP A 107 5.74 -8.07 17.00
CA ASP A 107 6.94 -7.73 16.21
C ASP A 107 7.13 -8.63 14.97
N SER A 108 6.56 -9.84 14.99
CA SER A 108 6.54 -10.77 13.86
C SER A 108 5.53 -10.41 12.77
N ASP A 109 4.58 -9.52 13.06
CA ASP A 109 3.61 -9.02 12.08
C ASP A 109 4.30 -8.12 11.05
N VAL A 110 3.60 -7.79 9.96
CA VAL A 110 4.10 -6.92 8.90
C VAL A 110 3.09 -5.86 8.52
N TRP A 111 3.58 -4.80 7.90
CA TRP A 111 2.72 -3.82 7.25
C TRP A 111 3.17 -3.56 5.82
N LEU A 112 2.21 -3.23 4.97
CA LEU A 112 2.42 -2.88 3.57
C LEU A 112 2.04 -1.44 3.35
N LEU A 113 2.81 -0.73 2.54
CA LEU A 113 2.54 0.63 2.11
C LEU A 113 2.37 0.69 0.60
N ALA A 114 1.23 1.21 0.14
CA ALA A 114 0.97 1.46 -1.26
C ALA A 114 0.13 2.74 -1.44
N PRO A 115 0.43 3.57 -2.45
CA PRO A 115 -0.45 4.66 -2.88
C PRO A 115 -1.87 4.20 -3.15
N ALA A 116 -2.83 5.12 -2.99
CA ALA A 116 -4.26 4.86 -3.18
C ALA A 116 -4.70 4.80 -4.66
N ASP A 117 -3.81 5.11 -5.58
CA ASP A 117 -4.06 5.31 -7.01
C ASP A 117 -3.25 4.37 -7.90
N LEU A 118 -3.18 3.10 -7.52
CA LEU A 118 -2.60 2.01 -8.29
C LEU A 118 -3.69 1.13 -8.91
N PRO A 119 -4.44 1.58 -9.94
CA PRO A 119 -5.59 0.84 -10.45
C PRO A 119 -5.22 -0.44 -11.21
N LEU A 120 -3.94 -0.64 -11.54
CA LEU A 120 -3.45 -1.88 -12.16
C LEU A 120 -2.74 -2.80 -11.19
N LEU A 121 -2.61 -2.43 -9.91
CA LEU A 121 -1.93 -3.29 -8.95
C LEU A 121 -2.70 -4.62 -8.83
N GLU A 122 -1.98 -5.72 -9.03
CA GLU A 122 -2.58 -7.05 -8.98
C GLU A 122 -2.49 -7.69 -7.60
N THR A 123 -3.50 -8.50 -7.28
CA THR A 123 -3.55 -9.38 -6.10
C THR A 123 -2.33 -10.31 -6.02
N THR A 124 -1.78 -10.72 -7.15
CA THR A 124 -0.61 -11.59 -7.29
C THR A 124 0.66 -10.92 -6.75
N ALA A 125 0.83 -9.62 -6.95
CA ALA A 125 1.98 -8.86 -6.45
C ALA A 125 2.02 -8.86 -4.91
N VAL A 126 0.88 -8.59 -4.26
CA VAL A 126 0.74 -8.62 -2.80
C VAL A 126 1.01 -10.04 -2.26
N ALA A 127 0.42 -11.06 -2.89
CA ALA A 127 0.64 -12.46 -2.50
C ALA A 127 2.10 -12.90 -2.64
N THR A 128 2.80 -12.40 -3.66
CA THR A 128 4.22 -12.70 -3.94
C THR A 128 5.12 -12.12 -2.85
N LEU A 129 4.92 -10.86 -2.46
CA LEU A 129 5.64 -10.23 -1.35
C LEU A 129 5.45 -11.01 -0.03
N LEU A 130 4.20 -11.35 0.30
CA LEU A 130 3.89 -12.11 1.53
C LEU A 130 4.53 -13.50 1.53
N THR A 131 4.52 -14.18 0.37
CA THR A 131 5.15 -15.49 0.22
C THR A 131 6.67 -15.41 0.32
N HIS A 132 7.28 -14.37 -0.24
CA HIS A 132 8.72 -14.13 -0.11
C HIS A 132 9.10 -13.85 1.35
N TYR A 133 8.33 -13.01 2.05
CA TYR A 133 8.59 -12.69 3.46
C TYR A 133 8.48 -13.92 4.38
N ARG A 134 7.55 -14.84 4.12
CA ARG A 134 7.46 -16.11 4.87
C ARG A 134 8.75 -16.94 4.84
N ARG A 135 9.52 -16.83 3.75
CA ARG A 135 10.79 -17.56 3.56
C ARG A 135 12.00 -16.77 4.07
N ASN A 136 11.89 -15.43 4.10
CA ASN A 136 12.97 -14.52 4.45
C ASN A 136 12.42 -13.40 5.36
N GLN A 137 12.15 -13.76 6.62
CA GLN A 137 11.59 -12.83 7.60
C GLN A 137 12.59 -11.71 7.94
N GLU A 138 12.08 -10.63 8.55
CA GLU A 138 12.86 -9.46 9.02
C GLU A 138 13.45 -8.55 7.94
N GLN A 139 13.21 -8.85 6.65
CA GLN A 139 13.64 -8.02 5.53
C GLN A 139 12.57 -7.01 5.11
N VAL A 140 13.00 -5.82 4.71
CA VAL A 140 12.15 -4.90 3.94
C VAL A 140 12.12 -5.39 2.49
N LEU A 141 10.92 -5.59 1.95
CA LEU A 141 10.71 -6.04 0.59
C LEU A 141 10.06 -4.94 -0.23
N ILE A 142 10.57 -4.69 -1.43
CA ILE A 142 9.96 -3.76 -2.39
C ILE A 142 9.55 -4.54 -3.63
N ALA A 143 8.30 -4.35 -4.07
CA ALA A 143 7.86 -4.90 -5.33
C ALA A 143 8.68 -4.32 -6.48
N SER A 144 9.05 -5.16 -7.44
CA SER A 144 9.80 -4.75 -8.63
C SER A 144 9.34 -5.50 -9.88
N HIS A 145 9.65 -4.91 -11.03
CA HIS A 145 9.59 -5.58 -12.32
C HIS A 145 10.83 -5.25 -13.14
N GLN A 146 11.58 -6.27 -13.55
CA GLN A 146 12.79 -6.12 -14.37
C GLN A 146 13.79 -5.10 -13.77
N GLY A 147 13.99 -5.16 -12.45
CA GLY A 147 14.91 -4.28 -11.71
C GLY A 147 14.40 -2.85 -11.46
N LYS A 148 13.18 -2.51 -11.90
CA LYS A 148 12.52 -1.26 -11.55
C LYS A 148 11.64 -1.47 -10.32
N THR A 149 11.82 -0.66 -9.29
CA THR A 149 11.06 -0.75 -8.04
C THR A 149 9.73 -0.01 -8.14
N GLY A 150 8.77 -0.43 -7.31
CA GLY A 150 7.44 0.14 -7.25
C GLY A 150 6.74 -0.20 -5.94
N HIS A 151 5.43 -0.44 -6.00
CA HIS A 151 4.60 -0.69 -4.84
C HIS A 151 3.85 -2.03 -4.95
N PRO A 152 3.48 -2.66 -3.82
CA PRO A 152 3.68 -2.22 -2.44
C PRO A 152 5.11 -2.38 -1.93
N VAL A 153 5.39 -1.70 -0.81
CA VAL A 153 6.56 -1.99 0.03
C VAL A 153 6.05 -2.74 1.26
N LEU A 154 6.66 -3.88 1.59
CA LEU A 154 6.38 -4.66 2.80
C LEU A 154 7.50 -4.43 3.81
N LEU A 155 7.12 -4.08 5.04
CA LEU A 155 8.02 -3.81 6.14
C LEU A 155 7.65 -4.67 7.36
N PRO A 156 8.64 -5.17 8.13
CA PRO A 156 8.39 -5.77 9.44
C PRO A 156 7.68 -4.78 10.37
N TRP A 157 6.82 -5.26 11.27
CA TRP A 157 6.12 -4.39 12.22
C TRP A 157 7.08 -3.67 13.17
N SER A 158 8.25 -4.23 13.44
CA SER A 158 9.34 -3.55 14.18
C SER A 158 9.79 -2.22 13.55
N TRP A 159 9.44 -1.96 12.28
CA TRP A 159 9.70 -0.70 11.59
C TRP A 159 8.58 0.34 11.75
N ALA A 160 7.46 0.00 12.39
CA ALA A 160 6.30 0.87 12.50
C ALA A 160 6.57 2.17 13.28
N SER A 161 7.59 2.24 14.14
CA SER A 161 8.00 3.49 14.82
C SER A 161 8.88 4.40 13.96
N ARG A 162 9.65 3.82 13.02
CA ARG A 162 10.68 4.53 12.26
C ARG A 162 10.19 5.69 11.40
N PRO A 163 8.96 5.71 10.85
CA PRO A 163 8.46 6.90 10.17
C PRO A 163 8.47 8.16 11.05
N SER A 164 8.36 8.03 12.37
CA SER A 164 8.43 9.17 13.31
C SER A 164 9.84 9.71 13.53
N GLU A 165 10.86 8.91 13.21
CA GLU A 165 12.28 9.24 13.35
C GLU A 165 12.81 10.01 12.13
N LEU A 166 12.07 10.02 11.01
CA LEU A 166 12.42 10.75 9.80
C LEU A 166 12.40 12.27 10.04
N LEU A 167 13.47 12.93 9.63
CA LEU A 167 13.62 14.38 9.70
C LEU A 167 12.54 15.11 8.88
N SER A 168 12.35 16.40 9.13
CA SER A 168 11.32 17.20 8.48
C SER A 168 11.46 17.27 6.95
N HIS A 169 12.68 17.17 6.43
CA HIS A 169 12.96 17.17 4.99
C HIS A 169 12.91 15.78 4.35
N GLN A 170 12.80 14.71 5.16
CA GLN A 170 12.72 13.34 4.70
C GLN A 170 11.26 12.92 4.52
N GLY A 171 10.98 12.29 3.39
CA GLY A 171 9.70 11.67 3.07
C GLY A 171 9.66 10.20 3.46
N ILE A 172 8.48 9.59 3.36
CA ILE A 172 8.29 8.18 3.77
C ILE A 172 9.19 7.20 3.00
N ARG A 173 9.57 7.53 1.76
CA ARG A 173 10.45 6.69 0.92
C ARG A 173 11.87 6.58 1.48
N ASP A 174 12.34 7.60 2.20
CA ASP A 174 13.66 7.60 2.83
C ASP A 174 13.81 6.50 3.89
N LEU A 175 12.69 5.98 4.41
CA LEU A 175 12.66 4.87 5.35
C LEU A 175 13.38 3.63 4.81
N TRP A 176 13.18 3.30 3.53
CA TRP A 176 13.77 2.10 2.94
C TRP A 176 14.88 2.41 1.94
N HIS A 177 14.98 3.62 1.40
CA HIS A 177 16.15 3.99 0.57
C HIS A 177 17.48 3.97 1.32
N ALA A 178 17.46 4.21 2.64
CA ALA A 178 18.65 4.20 3.49
C ALA A 178 19.04 2.83 4.05
N ASN A 179 18.33 1.76 3.66
CA ASN A 179 18.52 0.42 4.23
C ASN A 179 18.67 -0.64 3.12
N ASP A 180 19.17 -1.82 3.48
CA ASP A 180 19.19 -2.96 2.58
C ASP A 180 17.76 -3.46 2.34
N VAL A 181 17.26 -3.22 1.12
CA VAL A 181 15.93 -3.64 0.68
C VAL A 181 16.07 -4.75 -0.34
N VAL A 182 15.26 -5.80 -0.19
CA VAL A 182 15.19 -6.87 -1.19
C VAL A 182 14.12 -6.53 -2.23
N GLN A 183 14.53 -6.48 -3.49
CA GLN A 183 13.63 -6.35 -4.62
C GLN A 183 13.00 -7.70 -4.94
N VAL A 184 11.68 -7.73 -5.06
CA VAL A 184 10.92 -8.94 -5.34
C VAL A 184 10.20 -8.77 -6.66
N GLU A 185 10.52 -9.63 -7.63
CA GLU A 185 9.87 -9.65 -8.94
C GLU A 185 8.38 -10.01 -8.79
N CYS A 186 7.51 -9.04 -9.07
CA CYS A 186 6.06 -9.11 -8.83
C CYS A 186 5.23 -8.87 -10.11
N GLY A 187 5.87 -8.75 -11.27
CA GLY A 187 5.20 -8.48 -12.55
C GLY A 187 4.98 -7.00 -12.84
N VAL A 188 4.56 -6.69 -14.07
CA VAL A 188 4.54 -5.32 -14.62
C VAL A 188 3.61 -4.35 -13.89
N SER A 189 2.58 -4.86 -13.22
CA SER A 189 1.58 -4.07 -12.49
C SER A 189 2.18 -3.14 -11.44
N VAL A 190 3.37 -3.47 -10.92
CA VAL A 190 3.99 -2.75 -9.79
C VAL A 190 4.78 -1.51 -10.21
N ILE A 191 5.15 -1.38 -11.48
CA ILE A 191 6.02 -0.31 -12.00
C ILE A 191 5.27 0.77 -12.80
N ARG A 192 3.95 0.87 -12.60
CA ARG A 192 3.10 1.70 -13.44
C ARG A 192 3.24 3.20 -13.13
N PRO A 193 3.15 4.09 -14.13
CA PRO A 193 3.01 5.53 -13.92
C PRO A 193 1.76 5.92 -13.11
N ASP A 194 1.95 6.97 -12.30
CA ASP A 194 0.90 7.66 -11.55
C ASP A 194 -0.19 8.19 -12.51
N VAL A 195 -1.44 8.24 -12.05
CA VAL A 195 -2.58 8.69 -12.88
C VAL A 195 -2.65 10.23 -12.99
N ASP A 196 -1.52 10.87 -13.34
CA ASP A 196 -1.22 12.29 -13.60
C ASP A 196 -2.33 13.18 -14.20
N THR A 197 -2.88 12.69 -15.29
CA THR A 197 -3.58 13.49 -16.29
C THR A 197 -4.75 12.68 -16.87
N PRO A 198 -5.69 13.33 -17.58
CA PRO A 198 -6.69 12.60 -18.37
C PRO A 198 -6.06 11.60 -19.34
N GLU A 199 -4.92 11.94 -19.92
CA GLU A 199 -4.14 11.08 -20.82
C GLU A 199 -3.61 9.85 -20.07
N ASP A 200 -3.13 10.01 -18.84
CA ASP A 200 -2.72 8.86 -18.01
C ASP A 200 -3.90 7.95 -17.66
N LEU A 201 -5.07 8.55 -17.39
CA LEU A 201 -6.32 7.80 -17.15
C LEU A 201 -6.71 6.97 -18.37
N GLU A 202 -6.60 7.55 -19.57
CA GLU A 202 -6.91 6.87 -20.82
C GLU A 202 -5.91 5.75 -21.11
N ALA A 203 -4.61 5.98 -20.85
CA ALA A 203 -3.60 4.93 -20.94
C ALA A 203 -3.85 3.76 -19.98
N ILE A 204 -4.53 3.96 -18.84
CA ILE A 204 -4.95 2.84 -17.96
C ILE A 204 -6.08 2.05 -18.60
N ARG A 205 -7.06 2.76 -19.16
CA ARG A 205 -8.25 2.13 -19.75
C ARG A 205 -7.89 1.25 -20.95
N GLN A 206 -6.83 1.62 -21.65
CA GLN A 206 -6.30 0.89 -22.79
C GLN A 206 -5.24 -0.14 -22.39
N TRP A 207 -4.92 -0.27 -21.10
CA TRP A 207 -3.89 -1.20 -20.64
C TRP A 207 -4.37 -2.64 -20.84
N PRO A 208 -3.61 -3.48 -21.56
CA PRO A 208 -3.97 -4.87 -21.77
C PRO A 208 -3.91 -5.63 -20.44
N ALA A 209 -5.00 -6.31 -20.07
CA ALA A 209 -5.08 -7.10 -18.84
C ALA A 209 -4.18 -8.36 -18.85
N ASP A 210 -3.58 -8.69 -19.99
CA ASP A 210 -2.95 -10.00 -20.27
C ASP A 210 -1.50 -9.90 -20.77
N GLN A 211 -0.60 -9.16 -20.09
CA GLN A 211 0.86 -9.22 -20.37
C GLN A 211 1.66 -9.86 -19.25
#